data_AF-A0A2S6WSL2-F1
#
_entry.id   AF-A0A2S6WSL2-F1
#
_cell.length_a   1.000
_cell.length_b   1.000
_cell.length_c   1.000
_cell.angle_alpha   90.00
_cell.angle_beta   90.00
_cell.angle_gamma   90.00
#
_symmetry.space_group_name_H-M   'P 1'
#
loop_
_entity.id
_entity.type
_entity.pdbx_description
1 polymer ?
#
loop_
_entity_poly.entity_id
_entity_poly.type
_entity_poly.pdbx_seq_one_letter_code
_entity_poly.pdbx_strand_id
1 'polypeptide(L)' 'KYGKPVGVDDPWGYGRSLEWATSCPPPRHNFITMPRIRSESPAFDLHHPEIAALDQLENVGHGDKALAGGKEAGK' A
#
# COMPACT_ATOMS: atom_id res chain seq x y z
N LYS A 1 -29.97 20.06 -0.80
CA LYS A 1 -29.86 18.58 -0.76
C LYS A 1 -28.62 18.22 0.04
N TYR A 2 -28.67 17.23 0.93
CA TYR A 2 -27.52 16.73 1.68
C TYR A 2 -26.97 15.43 1.06
N GLY A 3 -25.68 15.17 1.23
CA GLY A 3 -25.02 13.93 0.79
C GLY A 3 -25.25 12.77 1.79
N LYS A 4 -25.05 11.54 1.34
CA LYS A 4 -25.05 10.36 2.23
C LYS A 4 -23.71 10.31 3.00
N PRO A 5 -23.73 10.03 4.32
CA PRO A 5 -22.50 9.84 5.08
C PRO A 5 -21.76 8.58 4.62
N VAL A 6 -20.43 8.64 4.67
CA VAL A 6 -19.53 7.50 4.41
C VAL A 6 -19.08 6.94 5.77
N GLY A 7 -19.17 5.62 5.94
CA GLY A 7 -18.80 4.93 7.18
C GLY A 7 -17.61 3.97 7.01
N VAL A 8 -16.86 4.12 5.92
CA VAL A 8 -15.71 3.29 5.55
C VAL A 8 -14.54 4.18 5.15
N ASP A 9 -13.33 3.64 5.24
CA ASP A 9 -12.09 4.38 4.94
C ASP A 9 -11.93 4.59 3.42
N ASP A 10 -12.28 3.57 2.62
CA ASP A 10 -12.29 3.63 1.15
C ASP A 10 -13.69 3.30 0.59
N PRO A 11 -14.49 4.32 0.21
CA PRO A 11 -15.82 4.11 -0.34
C PRO A 11 -15.82 3.62 -1.81
N TRP A 12 -14.67 3.62 -2.48
CA TRP A 12 -14.54 3.14 -3.86
C TRP A 12 -13.91 1.74 -3.93
N GLY A 13 -13.17 1.32 -2.91
CA GLY A 13 -12.65 -0.04 -2.69
C GLY A 13 -11.34 -0.38 -3.40
N TYR A 14 -10.73 0.57 -4.10
CA TYR A 14 -9.49 0.37 -4.88
C TYR A 14 -8.45 1.48 -4.66
N GLY A 15 -8.59 2.24 -3.56
CA GLY A 15 -7.63 3.26 -3.15
C GLY A 15 -6.24 2.67 -2.91
N ARG A 16 -5.20 3.32 -3.44
CA ARG A 16 -3.82 2.78 -3.42
C ARG A 16 -2.96 3.42 -2.33
N SER A 17 -2.95 4.75 -2.28
CA SER A 17 -2.13 5.56 -1.37
C SER A 17 -2.64 5.50 0.08
N LEU A 18 -1.80 5.91 1.03
CA LEU A 18 -2.12 5.89 2.47
C LEU A 18 -3.33 6.74 2.87
N GLU A 19 -3.77 7.68 2.03
CA GLU A 19 -4.98 8.48 2.30
C GLU A 19 -6.26 7.63 2.39
N TRP A 20 -6.24 6.42 1.81
CA TRP A 20 -7.35 5.45 1.84
C TRP A 20 -7.24 4.41 2.94
N ALA A 21 -6.21 4.51 3.80
CA ALA A 21 -6.01 3.63 4.95
C ALA A 21 -6.31 4.34 6.28
N THR A 22 -7.15 5.37 6.24
CA THR A 22 -7.61 6.10 7.43
C THR A 22 -9.09 6.43 7.35
N SER A 23 -9.69 6.68 8.50
CA SER A 23 -11.13 6.95 8.61
C SER A 23 -11.56 8.20 7.86
N CYS A 24 -12.83 8.24 7.49
CA CYS A 24 -13.49 9.40 6.87
C CYS A 24 -14.58 9.93 7.81
N PRO A 25 -14.34 11.01 8.59
CA PRO A 25 -13.21 11.95 8.51
C PRO A 25 -11.92 11.43 9.17
N PRO A 26 -10.74 11.95 8.77
CA PRO A 26 -9.47 11.52 9.33
C PRO A 26 -9.29 12.04 10.77
N PRO A 27 -8.60 11.28 11.65
CA PRO A 27 -8.19 11.75 12.97
C PRO A 27 -7.30 12.99 12.89
N ARG A 28 -7.20 13.76 13.99
CA ARG A 28 -6.37 14.99 14.07
C ARG A 28 -4.91 14.81 13.61
N HIS A 29 -4.35 13.61 13.79
CA HIS A 29 -2.96 13.29 13.45
C HIS A 29 -2.88 12.25 12.30
N ASN A 30 -3.90 12.26 11.43
CA ASN A 30 -4.08 11.43 10.23
C ASN A 30 -4.25 9.92 10.48
N PHE A 31 -3.47 9.28 11.35
CA PHE A 31 -3.52 7.82 11.54
C PHE A 31 -3.67 7.46 13.01
N ILE A 32 -4.56 6.51 13.31
CA ILE A 32 -4.65 5.86 14.63
C ILE A 32 -3.55 4.80 14.75
N THR A 33 -3.33 4.06 13.67
CA THR A 33 -2.30 3.02 13.55
C THR A 33 -1.66 3.10 12.16
N MET A 34 -0.35 2.91 12.09
CA MET A 34 0.38 2.91 10.81
C MET A 34 0.24 1.55 10.10
N PRO A 35 -0.34 1.49 8.88
CA PRO A 35 -0.37 0.25 8.10
C PRO A 35 1.05 -0.14 7.65
N ARG A 36 1.27 -1.44 7.44
CA ARG A 36 2.56 -1.96 6.97
C ARG A 36 2.74 -1.61 5.49
N ILE A 37 3.84 -0.94 5.15
CA ILE A 37 4.17 -0.60 3.76
C ILE A 37 5.04 -1.72 3.16
N ARG A 38 4.52 -2.44 2.16
CA ARG A 38 5.23 -3.52 1.45
C ARG A 38 5.24 -3.34 -0.08
N SER A 39 4.48 -2.38 -0.59
CA SER A 39 4.40 -2.03 -2.01
C SER A 39 4.15 -0.53 -2.17
N GLU A 40 4.07 -0.07 -3.42
CA GLU A 40 3.62 1.27 -3.79
C GLU A 40 2.11 1.52 -3.51
N SER A 41 1.34 0.47 -3.19
CA SER A 41 -0.12 0.52 -2.99
C SER A 41 -0.52 0.04 -1.59
N PRO A 42 -0.02 0.65 -0.51
CA PRO A 42 -0.19 0.13 0.85
C PRO A 42 -1.64 0.06 1.34
N ALA A 43 -2.53 0.96 0.89
CA ALA A 43 -3.94 0.88 1.26
C ALA A 43 -4.66 -0.24 0.50
N PHE A 44 -4.28 -0.48 -0.75
CA PHE A 44 -4.84 -1.57 -1.53
C PHE A 44 -4.44 -2.93 -0.93
N ASP A 45 -3.16 -3.09 -0.59
CA ASP A 45 -2.66 -4.34 0.01
C ASP A 45 -3.33 -4.68 1.34
N LEU A 46 -3.69 -3.66 2.12
CA LEU A 46 -4.39 -3.83 3.39
C LEU A 46 -5.81 -4.36 3.18
N HIS A 47 -6.51 -3.89 2.14
CA HIS A 47 -7.90 -4.27 1.86
C HIS A 47 -8.00 -5.56 1.02
N HIS A 48 -6.97 -5.90 0.24
CA HIS A 48 -6.93 -7.05 -0.68
C HIS A 48 -5.70 -7.93 -0.41
N PRO A 49 -5.61 -8.58 0.77
CA PRO A 49 -4.42 -9.34 1.18
C PRO A 49 -4.10 -10.51 0.24
N GLU A 50 -5.10 -11.11 -0.39
CA GLU A 50 -4.93 -12.19 -1.36
C GLU A 50 -4.25 -11.73 -2.64
N ILE A 51 -4.54 -10.52 -3.12
CA ILE A 51 -3.91 -9.95 -4.31
C ILE A 51 -2.48 -9.51 -3.98
N ALA A 52 -2.30 -8.88 -2.82
CA ALA A 52 -0.98 -8.49 -2.34
C ALA A 52 -0.05 -9.70 -2.16
N ALA A 53 -0.56 -10.83 -1.65
CA ALA A 53 0.24 -12.05 -1.52
C ALA A 53 0.73 -12.59 -2.87
N LEU A 54 -0.13 -12.55 -3.90
CA LEU A 54 0.25 -12.95 -5.27
C LEU A 54 1.30 -12.02 -5.87
N ASP A 55 1.10 -10.70 -5.78
CA ASP A 55 2.08 -9.72 -6.26
C ASP A 55 3.44 -9.89 -5.55
N GLN A 56 3.42 -10.11 -4.23
CA GLN A 56 4.65 -10.38 -3.49
C GLN A 56 5.33 -11.67 -3.96
N LEU A 57 4.56 -12.75 -4.18
CA LEU A 57 5.06 -14.03 -4.72
C LEU A 57 5.68 -13.89 -6.11
N GLU A 58 5.10 -13.05 -6.98
CA GLU A 58 5.66 -12.73 -8.30
C GLU A 58 6.94 -11.90 -8.18
N ASN A 59 6.97 -10.94 -7.25
CA ASN A 59 8.08 -10.01 -7.08
C ASN A 59 9.27 -10.57 -6.29
N VAL A 60 9.13 -11.68 -5.55
CA VAL A 60 10.26 -12.31 -4.81
C VAL A 60 11.43 -12.63 -5.75
N GLY A 61 11.14 -13.02 -7.00
CA GLY A 61 12.16 -13.34 -8.01
C GLY A 61 12.87 -12.11 -8.62
N HIS A 62 12.41 -10.89 -8.35
CA HIS A 62 12.99 -9.64 -8.87
C HIS A 62 13.89 -8.93 -7.86
N GLY A 63 13.71 -9.16 -6.55
CA GLY A 63 14.51 -8.54 -5.48
C GLY A 63 15.98 -8.94 -5.48
N ASP A 64 16.30 -10.19 -5.82
CA ASP A 64 17.68 -10.68 -5.86
C ASP A 64 18.54 -10.04 -6.96
N LYS A 65 17.92 -9.63 -8.08
CA LYS A 65 18.66 -8.97 -9.18
C LYS A 65 19.02 -7.52 -8.86
N ALA A 66 18.20 -6.82 -8.07
CA ALA A 66 18.44 -5.42 -7.72
C ALA A 66 19.64 -5.25 -6.76
N LEU A 67 19.93 -6.25 -5.91
CA LEU A 67 21.04 -6.22 -4.96
C LEU A 67 22.40 -6.64 -5.56
N ALA A 68 22.42 -7.27 -6.74
CA ALA A 68 23.63 -7.84 -7.35
C ALA A 68 24.44 -6.85 -8.23
N GLY A 69 23.94 -5.64 -8.50
CA GLY A 69 24.51 -4.72 -9.49
C GLY A 69 25.57 -3.74 -8.98
N GLY A 70 26.65 -4.21 -8.33
CA GLY A 70 27.61 -3.28 -7.71
C GLY A 70 29.04 -3.77 -7.47
N LYS A 71 29.70 -4.40 -8.46
CA LYS A 71 31.18 -4.44 -8.53
C LYS A 71 31.64 -4.54 -9.99
N GLU A 72 31.76 -3.40 -10.68
CA GLU A 72 32.69 -3.31 -11.80
C GLU A 72 34.04 -2.81 -11.26
N ALA A 73 35.01 -3.74 -11.22
CA ALA A 73 36.40 -3.45 -10.93
C ALA A 73 37.04 -2.81 -12.17
N GLY A 74 37.60 -1.63 -11.99
CA GLY A 74 38.33 -0.91 -13.03
C GLY A 74 39.51 -1.72 -13.58
N LYS A 75 39.71 -1.59 -14.89
CA LYS A 75 41.00 -1.76 -15.55
C LYS A 75 41.09 -0.82 -16.73
#